data_AF-A0AAD8ESJ5-F1
#
_entry.id   AF-A0AAD8ESJ5-F1
#
_cell.length_a   1.000
_cell.length_b   1.000
_cell.length_c   1.000
_cell.angle_alpha   90.00
_cell.angle_beta   90.00
_cell.angle_gamma   90.00
#
_symmetry.space_group_name_H-M   'P 1'
#
loop_
_entity.id
_entity.type
_entity.pdbx_description
1 polymer ?
#
loop_
_entity_poly.entity_id
_entity_poly.type
_entity_poly.pdbx_seq_one_letter_code
_entity_poly.pdbx_strand_id
1 'polypeptide(L)'
;HAMPMRGAFWVPRVFITESRILFYLHSFFLQLIPAIIVDFFIKLRFSGCRPWLAKIQRKIFITFMALAYFTLNSWTFKTDKMVSLKKQVPSTDEPFSLKEFDEFEMLDYFLASFSAAFRFIVKIPVYDTKGRRELKWMKRIENFVILSTIIFVVLWIYEKTSLFSLNDAFSN
;
A
#
# COMPACT_ATOMS: atom_id res chain seq x y z
N HIS A 1 -4.85 -5.05 -13.85
CA HIS A 1 -4.02 -4.15 -14.69
C HIS A 1 -3.09 -3.30 -13.82
N ALA A 2 -1.79 -3.58 -13.77
CA ALA A 2 -0.85 -2.74 -13.01
C ALA A 2 -0.27 -1.65 -13.93
N MET A 3 -0.47 -0.38 -13.58
CA MET A 3 0.10 0.75 -14.33
C MET A 3 1.61 0.85 -14.03
N PRO A 4 2.46 0.91 -15.06
CA PRO A 4 3.89 1.14 -14.87
C PRO A 4 4.12 2.58 -14.39
N MET A 5 4.67 2.75 -13.20
CA MET A 5 5.09 4.07 -12.69
C MET A 5 6.58 4.27 -13.00
N ARG A 6 6.91 5.28 -13.81
CA ARG A 6 8.31 5.70 -14.01
C ARG A 6 8.84 6.35 -12.74
N GLY A 7 10.04 5.97 -12.31
CA GLY A 7 10.71 6.58 -11.16
C GLY A 7 10.16 6.18 -9.79
N ALA A 8 9.28 5.18 -9.73
CA ALA A 8 8.90 4.57 -8.45
C ALA A 8 10.10 3.78 -7.91
N PHE A 9 10.52 4.04 -6.67
CA PHE A 9 11.57 3.24 -6.01
C PHE A 9 11.03 1.93 -5.44
N TRP A 10 9.72 1.84 -5.25
CA TRP A 10 9.04 0.68 -4.68
C TRP A 10 7.77 0.37 -5.45
N VAL A 11 7.33 -0.89 -5.43
CA VAL A 11 6.01 -1.25 -5.97
C VAL A 11 4.94 -0.62 -5.09
N PRO A 12 4.05 0.23 -5.62
CA PRO A 12 2.92 0.73 -4.85
C PRO A 12 1.96 -0.43 -4.61
N ARG A 13 2.11 -1.11 -3.47
CA ARG A 13 1.24 -2.18 -3.02
C ARG A 13 0.42 -1.65 -1.85
N VAL A 14 -0.89 -1.70 -1.99
CA VAL A 14 -1.82 -1.40 -0.91
C VAL A 14 -2.26 -2.74 -0.35
N PHE A 15 -2.00 -2.96 0.95
CA PHE A 15 -2.46 -4.14 1.66
C PHE A 15 -3.50 -3.69 2.69
N ILE A 16 -4.74 -4.10 2.48
CA ILE A 16 -5.84 -3.81 3.40
C ILE A 16 -6.06 -5.06 4.23
N THR A 17 -5.94 -4.93 5.55
CA THR A 17 -6.17 -6.02 6.48
C THR A 17 -6.94 -5.52 7.68
N GLU A 18 -7.81 -6.36 8.21
CA GLU A 18 -8.59 -6.07 9.42
C GLU A 18 -7.73 -6.19 10.69
N SER A 19 -6.68 -7.01 10.64
CA SER A 19 -5.77 -7.21 11.78
C SER A 19 -4.69 -6.13 11.82
N ARG A 20 -4.74 -5.28 12.86
CA ARG A 20 -3.72 -4.26 13.11
C ARG A 20 -2.33 -4.87 13.30
N ILE A 21 -2.23 -6.04 13.91
CA ILE A 21 -0.95 -6.72 14.16
C ILE A 21 -0.29 -7.13 12.85
N LEU A 22 -1.07 -7.74 11.93
CA LEU A 22 -0.57 -8.11 10.61
C LEU A 22 -0.14 -6.88 9.82
N PHE A 23 -0.90 -5.78 9.91
CA PHE A 23 -0.51 -4.51 9.30
C PHE A 23 0.83 -4.01 9.82
N TYR A 24 1.02 -3.95 11.15
CA TYR A 24 2.28 -3.48 11.74
C TYR A 24 3.46 -4.36 11.36
N LEU A 25 3.30 -5.69 11.43
CA LEU A 25 4.35 -6.63 11.02
C LEU A 25 4.71 -6.42 9.55
N HIS A 26 3.73 -6.37 8.66
CA HIS A 26 3.94 -6.18 7.23
C HIS A 26 4.66 -4.85 6.94
N SER A 27 4.19 -3.73 7.49
CA SER A 27 4.84 -2.42 7.33
C SER A 27 6.26 -2.41 7.90
N PHE A 28 6.48 -3.05 9.04
CA PHE A 28 7.82 -3.11 9.64
C PHE A 28 8.79 -3.92 8.78
N PHE A 29 8.44 -5.15 8.41
CA PHE A 29 9.33 -6.06 7.69
C PHE A 29 9.53 -5.69 6.22
N LEU A 30 8.49 -5.21 5.54
CA LEU A 30 8.54 -5.01 4.08
C LEU A 30 8.75 -3.58 3.65
N GLN A 31 8.52 -2.60 4.52
CA GLN A 31 8.69 -1.18 4.18
C GLN A 31 9.81 -0.54 5.01
N LEU A 32 9.81 -0.72 6.34
CA LEU A 32 10.78 -0.04 7.20
C LEU A 32 12.18 -0.64 7.15
N ILE A 33 12.32 -1.96 7.40
CA ILE A 33 13.63 -2.64 7.39
C ILE A 33 14.35 -2.43 6.04
N PRO A 34 13.73 -2.66 4.87
CA PRO A 34 14.42 -2.51 3.60
C PRO A 34 14.82 -1.05 3.32
N ALA A 35 14.00 -0.09 3.74
CA ALA A 35 14.32 1.32 3.58
C ALA A 35 15.53 1.74 4.43
N ILE A 36 15.64 1.23 5.65
CA ILE A 36 16.81 1.48 6.52
C ILE A 36 18.08 0.85 5.93
N ILE A 37 17.98 -0.39 5.43
CA ILE A 37 19.11 -1.09 4.79
C ILE A 37 19.61 -0.28 3.57
N VAL A 38 18.70 0.17 2.71
CA VAL A 38 19.06 0.99 1.54
C VAL A 38 19.68 2.32 1.95
N ASP A 39 19.09 3.02 2.92
CA ASP A 39 19.63 4.28 3.45
C ASP A 39 21.04 4.09 4.07
N PHE A 40 21.30 2.93 4.72
CA PHE A 40 22.62 2.56 5.23
C PHE A 40 23.64 2.33 4.10
N PHE A 41 23.27 1.57 3.06
CA PHE A 41 24.14 1.37 1.90
C PHE A 41 24.44 2.66 1.15
N ILE A 42 23.45 3.54 1.01
CA ILE A 42 23.64 4.87 0.39
C ILE A 42 24.65 5.68 1.21
N LYS A 43 24.49 5.71 2.54
CA LYS A 43 25.39 6.44 3.43
C LYS A 43 26.82 5.88 3.39
N LEU A 44 26.97 4.55 3.29
CA LEU A 44 28.27 3.88 3.27
C LEU A 44 28.99 4.04 1.92
N ARG A 45 28.26 3.94 0.80
CA ARG A 45 28.84 3.94 -0.55
C ARG A 45 29.00 5.35 -1.13
N PHE A 46 28.12 6.28 -0.75
CA PHE A 46 28.11 7.64 -1.25
C PHE A 46 28.26 8.59 -0.07
N SER A 47 29.51 8.81 0.36
CA SER A 47 29.87 9.81 1.38
C SER A 47 29.35 11.19 0.96
N GLY A 48 28.18 11.57 1.48
CA GLY A 48 27.50 12.84 1.20
C GLY A 48 26.00 12.73 0.90
N CYS A 49 25.50 11.55 0.49
CA CYS A 49 24.07 11.37 0.25
C CYS A 49 23.32 11.22 1.58
N ARG A 50 22.33 12.09 1.81
CA ARG A 50 21.49 12.04 3.01
C ARG A 50 20.44 10.93 2.87
N PRO A 51 20.31 10.02 3.86
CA PRO A 51 19.24 9.02 3.86
C PRO A 51 17.87 9.72 3.92
N TRP A 52 16.99 9.37 2.99
CA TRP A 52 15.67 9.98 2.83
C TRP A 52 14.55 8.93 2.76
N LEU A 53 14.89 7.68 2.45
CA LEU A 53 13.89 6.67 2.15
C LEU A 53 13.12 6.28 3.43
N ALA A 54 13.82 6.11 4.56
CA ALA A 54 13.18 5.86 5.85
C ALA A 54 12.28 7.02 6.29
N LYS A 55 12.61 8.27 5.94
CA LYS A 55 11.77 9.44 6.23
C LYS A 55 10.46 9.38 5.45
N ILE A 56 10.50 8.94 4.20
CA ILE A 56 9.28 8.74 3.40
C ILE A 56 8.45 7.60 3.96
N GLN A 57 9.05 6.45 4.27
CA GLN A 57 8.31 5.33 4.85
C GLN A 57 7.62 5.71 6.17
N ARG A 58 8.27 6.52 7.01
CA ARG A 58 7.66 7.06 8.22
C ARG A 58 6.44 7.93 7.91
N LYS A 59 6.51 8.82 6.92
CA LYS A 59 5.35 9.65 6.50
C LYS A 59 4.22 8.77 5.99
N ILE A 60 4.52 7.79 5.13
CA ILE A 60 3.55 6.83 4.60
C ILE A 60 2.84 6.10 5.75
N PHE A 61 3.60 5.61 6.73
CA PHE A 61 3.05 4.92 7.89
C PHE A 61 2.10 5.80 8.73
N ILE A 62 2.49 7.05 9.01
CA ILE A 62 1.63 7.99 9.75
C ILE A 62 0.33 8.26 8.97
N THR A 63 0.44 8.46 7.66
CA THR A 63 -0.75 8.64 6.80
C THR A 63 -1.66 7.42 6.84
N PHE A 64 -1.11 6.20 6.77
CA PHE A 64 -1.90 4.98 6.89
C PHE A 64 -2.57 4.84 8.26
N MET A 65 -1.91 5.21 9.35
CA MET A 65 -2.50 5.21 10.69
C MET A 65 -3.69 6.16 10.81
N ALA A 66 -3.55 7.37 10.25
CA ALA A 66 -4.66 8.32 10.20
C ALA A 66 -5.79 7.82 9.30
N LEU A 67 -5.45 7.25 8.14
CA LEU A 67 -6.40 6.71 7.17
C LEU A 67 -7.18 5.51 7.73
N ALA A 68 -6.54 4.65 8.52
CA ALA A 68 -7.16 3.47 9.10
C ALA A 68 -8.41 3.80 9.92
N TYR A 69 -8.43 4.95 10.60
CA TYR A 69 -9.62 5.42 11.32
C TYR A 69 -10.78 5.73 10.37
N PHE A 70 -10.50 6.28 9.19
CA PHE A 70 -11.53 6.61 8.22
C PHE A 70 -11.99 5.41 7.41
N THR A 71 -11.10 4.44 7.14
CA THR A 71 -11.41 3.29 6.28
C THR A 71 -11.98 2.10 7.02
N LEU A 72 -11.57 1.85 8.27
CA LEU A 72 -12.00 0.67 9.03
C LEU A 72 -13.27 0.89 9.86
N ASN A 73 -13.69 2.13 10.04
CA ASN A 73 -14.94 2.45 10.72
C ASN A 73 -16.07 2.63 9.71
N SER A 74 -17.25 2.09 10.01
CA SER A 74 -18.46 2.36 9.23
C SER A 74 -18.98 3.75 9.58
N TRP A 75 -19.11 4.61 8.55
CA TRP A 75 -19.65 5.95 8.71
C TRP A 75 -21.10 6.00 8.23
N THR A 76 -22.03 6.16 9.15
CA THR A 76 -23.44 6.40 8.83
C THR A 76 -23.67 7.90 8.73
N PHE A 77 -23.76 8.43 7.52
CA PHE A 77 -24.13 9.82 7.29
C PHE A 77 -25.65 9.95 7.23
N LYS A 78 -26.23 10.92 7.95
CA LYS A 78 -27.65 11.26 7.84
C LYS A 78 -27.88 12.02 6.53
N THR A 79 -28.41 11.32 5.53
CA THR A 79 -28.51 11.81 4.15
C THR A 79 -29.94 12.19 3.78
N ASP A 80 -30.86 12.27 4.75
CA ASP A 80 -32.30 12.45 4.52
C ASP A 80 -32.63 13.66 3.63
N LYS A 81 -31.98 14.80 3.89
CA LYS A 81 -32.16 16.04 3.09
C LYS A 81 -31.61 15.91 1.67
N MET A 82 -30.50 15.20 1.49
CA MET A 82 -29.89 15.01 0.18
C MET A 82 -30.74 14.03 -0.66
N VAL A 83 -31.31 13.00 -0.04
CA VAL A 83 -32.28 12.10 -0.68
C VAL A 83 -33.56 12.85 -1.06
N SER A 84 -34.07 13.75 -0.20
CA SER A 84 -35.25 14.55 -0.55
C SER A 84 -34.97 15.54 -1.68
N LEU A 85 -33.79 16.17 -1.70
CA LEU A 85 -33.37 17.05 -2.79
C LEU A 85 -33.22 16.28 -4.11
N LYS A 86 -32.64 15.07 -4.10
CA LYS A 86 -32.53 14.21 -5.29
C LYS A 86 -33.89 13.93 -5.95
N LYS A 87 -34.97 13.80 -5.15
CA LYS A 87 -36.34 13.57 -5.66
C LYS A 87 -36.99 14.83 -6.25
N GLN A 88 -36.48 16.01 -5.92
CA GLN A 88 -37.02 17.30 -6.37
C GLN A 88 -36.29 17.87 -7.59
N VAL A 89 -35.19 17.24 -8.06
CA VAL A 89 -34.47 17.67 -9.27
C VAL A 89 -35.34 17.40 -10.50
N PRO A 90 -35.70 18.42 -11.30
CA PRO A 90 -36.47 18.25 -12.53
C PRO A 90 -35.70 17.41 -13.56
N SER A 91 -36.41 16.69 -14.43
CA SER A 91 -35.81 15.92 -15.54
C SER A 91 -35.06 16.79 -16.56
N THR A 92 -35.28 18.11 -16.55
CA THR A 92 -34.60 19.07 -17.42
C THR A 92 -33.14 19.30 -17.00
N ASP A 93 -32.79 19.06 -15.74
CA ASP A 93 -31.43 19.18 -15.19
C ASP A 93 -30.73 17.82 -15.10
N GLU A 94 -30.93 16.97 -16.12
CA GLU A 94 -30.35 15.64 -16.26
C GLU A 94 -28.82 15.57 -15.99
N PRO A 95 -27.96 16.52 -16.40
CA PRO A 95 -26.52 16.46 -16.09
C PRO A 95 -26.18 16.64 -14.60
N PHE A 96 -27.12 17.11 -13.77
CA PHE A 96 -26.97 17.18 -12.31
C PHE A 96 -27.68 16.02 -11.59
N SER A 97 -28.28 15.10 -12.34
CA SER A 97 -28.97 13.95 -11.80
C SER A 97 -27.99 12.98 -11.14
N LEU A 98 -28.17 12.74 -9.84
CA LEU A 98 -27.37 11.77 -9.08
C LEU A 98 -27.82 10.31 -9.31
N LYS A 99 -28.56 10.02 -10.38
CA LYS A 99 -29.03 8.65 -10.70
C LYS A 99 -27.86 7.71 -11.00
N GLU A 100 -26.85 8.19 -11.70
CA GLU A 100 -25.66 7.42 -12.08
C GLU A 100 -24.83 6.94 -10.87
N PHE A 101 -24.96 7.61 -9.71
CA PHE A 101 -24.27 7.21 -8.49
C PHE A 101 -24.82 5.93 -7.84
N ASP A 102 -26.06 5.52 -8.15
CA ASP A 102 -26.66 4.30 -7.57
C ASP A 102 -26.28 3.03 -8.35
N GLU A 103 -25.88 3.15 -9.63
CA GLU A 103 -25.70 2.00 -10.54
C GLU A 103 -24.25 1.63 -10.84
N PHE A 104 -23.28 2.45 -10.44
CA PHE A 104 -21.88 2.22 -10.83
C PHE A 104 -21.11 1.38 -9.80
N GLU A 105 -20.28 0.44 -10.29
CA GLU A 105 -19.37 -0.33 -9.44
C GLU A 105 -18.23 0.57 -8.93
N MET A 106 -18.19 0.82 -7.61
CA MET A 106 -17.22 1.70 -6.94
C MET A 106 -15.79 1.53 -7.47
N LEU A 107 -15.38 0.27 -7.65
CA LEU A 107 -14.04 -0.11 -8.08
C LEU A 107 -13.71 0.39 -9.49
N ASP A 108 -14.63 0.26 -10.44
CA ASP A 108 -14.40 0.61 -11.83
C ASP A 108 -14.24 2.11 -12.03
N TYR A 109 -15.04 2.92 -11.32
CA TYR A 109 -14.84 4.37 -11.30
C TYR A 109 -13.49 4.74 -10.70
N PHE A 110 -13.10 4.15 -9.56
CA PHE A 110 -11.80 4.43 -8.98
C PHE A 110 -10.67 4.09 -9.97
N LEU A 111 -10.75 2.97 -10.68
CA LEU A 111 -9.77 2.58 -11.69
C LEU A 111 -9.76 3.55 -12.88
N ALA A 112 -10.93 3.98 -13.37
CA ALA A 112 -11.07 4.93 -14.46
C ALA A 112 -10.52 6.31 -14.08
N SER A 113 -10.91 6.83 -12.91
CA SER A 113 -10.43 8.11 -12.38
C SER A 113 -8.93 8.09 -12.12
N PHE A 114 -8.40 7.00 -11.56
CA PHE A 114 -6.96 6.84 -11.37
C PHE A 114 -6.24 6.86 -12.72
N SER A 115 -6.72 6.09 -13.70
CA SER A 115 -6.18 6.08 -15.07
C SER A 115 -6.17 7.49 -15.71
N ALA A 116 -7.28 8.23 -15.57
CA ALA A 116 -7.39 9.59 -16.06
C ALA A 116 -6.40 10.53 -15.37
N ALA A 117 -6.27 10.45 -14.03
CA ALA A 117 -5.33 11.27 -13.28
C ALA A 117 -3.89 11.04 -13.73
N PHE A 118 -3.47 9.78 -13.92
CA PHE A 118 -2.12 9.46 -14.41
C PHE A 118 -1.88 9.95 -15.83
N ARG A 119 -2.90 9.88 -16.69
CA ARG A 119 -2.81 10.34 -18.07
C ARG A 119 -2.75 11.86 -18.18
N PHE A 120 -3.63 12.58 -17.49
CA PHE A 120 -3.81 14.02 -17.69
C PHE A 120 -3.03 14.89 -16.70
N ILE A 121 -2.93 14.47 -15.44
CA ILE A 121 -2.23 15.24 -14.39
C ILE A 121 -0.75 14.88 -14.40
N VAL A 122 -0.43 13.59 -14.27
CA VAL A 122 0.96 13.11 -14.16
C VAL A 122 1.63 12.97 -15.53
N LYS A 123 0.85 12.96 -16.61
CA LYS A 123 1.32 12.85 -18.01
C LYS A 123 2.16 11.58 -18.28
N ILE A 124 1.80 10.46 -17.65
CA ILE A 124 2.47 9.17 -17.88
C ILE A 124 1.93 8.55 -19.19
N PRO A 125 2.80 8.10 -20.11
CA PRO A 125 2.35 7.42 -21.33
C PRO A 125 1.70 6.08 -21.00
N VAL A 126 0.51 5.82 -21.60
CA VAL A 126 -0.32 4.62 -21.38
C VAL A 126 0.45 3.31 -21.69
N TYR A 127 1.41 3.38 -22.60
CA TYR A 127 2.25 2.26 -23.02
C TYR A 127 3.73 2.54 -22.72
N ASP A 128 4.11 2.39 -21.45
CA ASP A 128 5.53 2.47 -21.08
C ASP A 128 6.17 1.08 -20.91
N THR A 129 6.99 0.67 -21.88
CA THR A 129 7.74 -0.59 -21.83
C THR A 129 8.87 -0.55 -20.80
N LYS A 130 9.50 0.61 -20.59
CA LYS A 130 10.58 0.79 -19.61
C LYS A 130 10.04 0.66 -18.18
N GLY A 131 8.98 1.40 -17.85
CA GLY A 131 8.31 1.29 -16.54
C GLY A 131 7.75 -0.11 -16.26
N ARG A 132 7.33 -0.88 -17.29
CA ARG A 132 6.95 -2.29 -17.10
C ARG A 132 8.13 -3.17 -16.71
N ARG A 133 9.31 -2.94 -17.31
CA ARG A 133 10.53 -3.68 -16.96
C ARG A 133 10.99 -3.33 -15.54
N GLU A 134 11.01 -2.04 -15.21
CA GLU A 134 11.32 -1.51 -13.88
C GLU A 134 10.37 -2.11 -12.82
N LEU A 135 9.07 -2.11 -13.07
CA LEU A 135 8.07 -2.72 -12.20
C LEU A 135 8.28 -4.23 -12.01
N LYS A 136 8.65 -4.97 -13.07
CA LYS A 136 8.98 -6.40 -12.96
C LYS A 136 10.20 -6.63 -12.07
N TRP A 137 11.24 -5.80 -12.20
CA TRP A 137 12.42 -5.88 -11.34
C TRP A 137 12.09 -5.55 -9.88
N MET A 138 11.33 -4.49 -9.64
CA MET A 138 10.88 -4.12 -8.29
C MET A 138 10.06 -5.25 -7.64
N LYS A 139 9.15 -5.88 -8.40
CA LYS A 139 8.39 -7.05 -7.92
C LYS A 139 9.29 -8.23 -7.57
N ARG A 140 10.37 -8.47 -8.34
CA ARG A 140 11.33 -9.53 -8.02
C ARG A 140 12.08 -9.23 -6.73
N ILE A 141 12.56 -8.00 -6.56
CA ILE A 141 13.24 -7.56 -5.33
C ILE A 141 12.30 -7.68 -4.14
N GLU A 142 11.08 -7.20 -4.27
CA GLU A 142 10.08 -7.29 -3.21
C GLU A 142 9.74 -8.73 -2.85
N ASN A 143 9.50 -9.59 -3.84
CA ASN A 143 9.26 -11.02 -3.59
C ASN A 143 10.47 -11.68 -2.91
N PHE A 144 11.70 -11.30 -3.28
CA PHE A 144 12.91 -11.79 -2.63
C PHE A 144 12.98 -11.35 -1.16
N VAL A 145 12.65 -10.09 -0.86
CA VAL A 145 12.58 -9.57 0.52
C VAL A 145 11.47 -10.27 1.32
N ILE A 146 10.31 -10.54 0.72
CA ILE A 146 9.22 -11.27 1.37
C ILE A 146 9.65 -12.72 1.67
N LEU A 147 10.24 -13.41 0.71
CA LEU A 147 10.71 -14.79 0.92
C LEU A 147 11.82 -14.84 1.97
N SER A 148 12.78 -13.91 1.94
CA SER A 148 13.86 -13.88 2.93
C SER A 148 13.35 -13.58 4.34
N THR A 149 12.38 -12.69 4.48
CA THR A 149 11.74 -12.41 5.78
C THR A 149 10.94 -13.60 6.30
N ILE A 150 10.19 -14.31 5.45
CA ILE A 150 9.48 -15.54 5.83
C ILE A 150 10.47 -16.62 6.30
N ILE A 151 11.53 -16.87 5.52
CA ILE A 151 12.56 -17.85 5.87
C ILE A 151 13.22 -17.49 7.20
N PHE A 152 13.58 -16.23 7.40
CA PHE A 152 14.17 -15.76 8.66
C PHE A 152 13.26 -16.01 9.86
N VAL A 153 11.97 -15.71 9.75
CA VAL A 153 10.99 -15.94 10.83
C VAL A 153 10.83 -17.44 11.11
N VAL A 154 10.78 -18.29 10.08
CA VAL A 154 10.68 -19.75 10.25
C VAL A 154 11.92 -20.33 10.94
N LEU A 155 13.12 -19.92 10.53
CA LEU A 155 14.37 -20.36 11.16
C LEU A 155 14.45 -19.90 12.62
N TRP A 156 14.03 -18.67 12.91
CA TRP A 156 13.99 -18.14 14.28
C TRP A 156 13.03 -18.93 15.18
N ILE A 157 11.86 -19.31 14.67
CA ILE A 157 10.91 -20.17 15.39
C ILE A 157 11.53 -21.55 15.64
N TYR A 158 12.18 -22.16 14.64
CA TYR A 158 12.83 -23.46 14.77
C TYR A 158 13.96 -23.47 15.80
N GLU A 159 14.79 -22.41 15.82
CA GLU A 159 15.83 -22.24 16.83
C GLU A 159 15.22 -22.14 18.24
N LYS A 160 14.12 -21.37 18.40
CA LYS A 160 13.45 -21.24 19.70
C LYS A 160 12.78 -22.52 20.17
N THR A 161 12.14 -23.28 19.29
CA THR A 161 11.52 -24.56 19.66
C THR A 161 12.57 -25.62 19.99
N SER A 162 13.69 -25.66 19.26
CA SER A 162 14.78 -26.59 19.56
C SER A 162 15.53 -26.23 20.85
N LEU A 163 15.70 -24.94 21.16
CA LEU A 163 16.24 -24.51 22.46
C LEU A 163 15.30 -24.85 23.63
N PHE A 164 13.99 -24.73 23.42
CA PHE A 164 12.99 -25.08 24.43
C PHE A 164 12.99 -26.59 24.72
N SER A 165 12.99 -27.43 23.68
CA SER A 165 13.04 -28.89 23.86
C SER A 165 14.34 -29.38 24.50
N LEU A 166 15.47 -28.72 24.23
CA LEU A 166 16.74 -29.03 24.91
C LEU A 166 16.68 -28.65 26.39
N ASN A 167 16.14 -27.49 26.76
CA ASN A 167 16.00 -27.11 28.16
C ASN A 167 15.07 -28.04 28.96
N ASP A 168 13.99 -28.54 28.35
CA ASP A 168 13.11 -29.53 28.98
C ASP A 168 13.81 -30.90 29.15
N ALA A 169 14.73 -31.25 28.25
CA ALA A 169 15.51 -32.48 28.35
C ALA A 169 16.63 -32.41 29.41
N PHE A 170 17.16 -31.22 29.71
CA PHE A 170 18.19 -31.03 30.74
C PHE A 170 17.63 -30.72 32.14
N SER A 171 16.32 -30.47 32.27
CA SER A 171 15.66 -30.16 33.55
C SER A 171 14.93 -31.34 34.20
N ASN A 172 14.87 -32.49 33.53
CA ASN A 172 14.45 -33.80 34.09
C ASN A 172 15.66 -34.67 34.41
#